data_AF-A0A1G6HSU1-F1
#
_entry.id   AF-A0A1G6HSU1-F1
#
_cell.length_a   1.000
_cell.length_b   1.000
_cell.length_c   1.000
_cell.angle_alpha   90.00
_cell.angle_beta   90.00
_cell.angle_gamma   90.00
#
_symmetry.space_group_name_H-M   'P 1'
#
loop_
_entity.id
_entity.type
_entity.pdbx_description
1 polymer ?
#
loop_
_entity_poly.entity_id
_entity_poly.type
_entity_poly.pdbx_seq_one_letter_code
_entity_poly.pdbx_strand_id
1 'polypeptide(L)'
;MGLFDKIKSIFNGNGGSQSNLIDIYIEDDKCGNQMKLIFRKNYDIPKVYEDNREAAYEVKKVVVCDSCYNKIDLHLEFDKQYNIINQEVDQGKIIAKAEFENNQFLE
;
A
#
# COMPACT_ATOMS: atom_id res chain seq x y z
N MET A 1 20.36 11.05 9.03
CA MET A 1 20.33 10.59 7.62
C MET A 1 19.92 9.13 7.66
N GLY A 2 18.67 8.70 7.53
CA GLY A 2 17.46 9.32 6.99
C GLY A 2 16.69 8.18 6.32
N LEU A 3 16.24 7.17 7.09
CA LEU A 3 15.40 6.07 6.58
C LEU A 3 14.13 6.61 5.90
N PHE A 4 13.67 7.78 6.34
CA PHE A 4 12.53 8.52 5.79
C PHE A 4 12.75 9.06 4.36
N ASP A 5 14.00 9.33 3.94
CA ASP A 5 14.27 9.87 2.60
C ASP A 5 14.08 8.81 1.50
N LYS A 6 14.32 7.53 1.81
CA LYS A 6 14.05 6.41 0.87
C LYS A 6 12.56 6.09 0.75
N ILE A 7 11.78 6.33 1.80
CA ILE A 7 10.32 6.12 1.78
C ILE A 7 9.64 7.18 0.91
N LYS A 8 10.12 8.43 0.97
CA LYS A 8 9.56 9.54 0.18
C LYS A 8 9.76 9.35 -1.34
N SER A 9 10.84 8.68 -1.77
CA SER A 9 11.05 8.36 -3.19
C SER A 9 10.15 7.24 -3.72
N ILE A 10 9.67 6.35 -2.85
CA ILE A 10 8.76 5.26 -3.24
C ILE A 10 7.34 5.81 -3.51
N PHE A 11 6.96 6.92 -2.88
CA PHE A 11 5.62 7.51 -2.99
C PHE A 11 5.42 8.57 -4.07
N ASN A 12 6.49 9.10 -4.66
CA ASN A 12 6.38 10.17 -5.65
C ASN A 12 5.90 9.68 -7.04
N GLY A 13 5.40 8.44 -7.14
CA GLY A 13 5.21 7.72 -8.41
C GLY A 13 3.79 7.33 -8.80
N ASN A 14 2.73 7.86 -8.18
CA ASN A 14 1.35 7.61 -8.65
C ASN A 14 0.37 8.77 -8.40
N GLY A 15 0.89 10.01 -8.36
CA GLY A 15 0.08 11.22 -8.39
C GLY A 15 -0.34 11.56 -9.81
N GLY A 16 -1.48 11.00 -10.27
CA GLY A 16 -2.15 11.48 -11.49
C GLY A 16 -2.53 10.40 -12.51
N SER A 17 -3.47 9.52 -12.17
CA SER A 17 -4.24 8.81 -13.19
C SER A 17 -5.72 8.91 -12.85
N GLN A 18 -6.53 9.19 -13.86
CA GLN A 18 -8.01 9.17 -13.81
C GLN A 18 -8.58 7.77 -13.46
N SER A 19 -7.71 6.80 -13.19
CA SER A 19 -8.03 5.48 -12.66
C SER A 19 -8.80 5.54 -11.34
N ASN A 20 -9.91 4.81 -11.29
CA ASN A 20 -10.67 4.51 -10.06
C ASN A 20 -9.98 3.43 -9.19
N LEU A 21 -8.83 2.90 -9.64
CA LEU A 21 -8.06 1.86 -8.97
C LEU A 21 -6.79 2.41 -8.35
N ILE A 22 -6.43 1.89 -7.19
CA ILE A 22 -5.16 2.11 -6.48
C ILE A 22 -4.49 0.76 -6.32
N ASP A 23 -3.28 0.65 -6.85
CA ASP A 23 -2.44 -0.54 -6.76
C ASP A 23 -1.46 -0.37 -5.59
N ILE A 24 -1.40 -1.34 -4.70
CA ILE A 24 -0.43 -1.43 -3.60
C ILE A 24 0.33 -2.74 -3.76
N TYR A 25 1.66 -2.69 -3.68
CA TYR A 25 2.51 -3.87 -3.80
C TYR A 25 3.10 -4.18 -2.43
N ILE A 26 3.02 -5.44 -2.00
CA ILE A 26 3.44 -5.86 -0.66
C ILE A 26 4.33 -7.10 -0.75
N GLU A 27 5.37 -7.15 0.09
CA GLU A 27 6.21 -8.33 0.28
C GLU A 27 5.95 -8.91 1.68
N ASP A 28 5.73 -10.22 1.74
CA ASP A 28 5.57 -10.97 2.99
C ASP A 28 6.94 -11.18 3.66
N ASP A 29 7.09 -10.73 4.90
CA ASP A 29 8.35 -10.89 5.64
C ASP A 29 8.67 -12.36 5.97
N LYS A 30 7.67 -13.24 5.96
CA LYS A 30 7.83 -14.66 6.31
C LYS A 30 8.43 -15.50 5.18
N CYS A 31 7.92 -15.34 3.96
CA CYS A 31 8.37 -16.15 2.81
C CYS A 31 8.97 -15.34 1.66
N GLY A 32 8.96 -14.01 1.73
CA GLY A 32 9.46 -13.12 0.68
C GLY A 32 8.55 -13.01 -0.54
N ASN A 33 7.38 -13.67 -0.52
CA ASN A 33 6.45 -13.62 -1.64
C ASN A 33 5.87 -12.22 -1.80
N GLN A 34 5.80 -11.75 -3.05
CA GLN A 34 5.32 -10.42 -3.37
C GLN A 34 3.92 -10.50 -4.00
N MET A 35 3.03 -9.60 -3.60
CA MET A 35 1.64 -9.58 -4.05
C MET A 35 1.23 -8.18 -4.49
N LYS A 36 0.36 -8.14 -5.49
CA LYS A 36 -0.33 -6.93 -5.94
C LYS A 36 -1.74 -6.88 -5.36
N LEU A 37 -2.02 -5.85 -4.58
CA LEU A 37 -3.35 -5.53 -4.06
C LEU A 37 -3.97 -4.41 -4.91
N ILE A 38 -5.25 -4.56 -5.26
CA ILE A 38 -5.98 -3.60 -6.08
C ILE A 38 -7.20 -3.13 -5.29
N PHE A 39 -7.29 -1.82 -5.05
CA PHE A 39 -8.37 -1.18 -4.32
C PHE A 39 -9.16 -0.25 -5.24
N ARG A 40 -10.49 -0.33 -5.21
CA ARG A 40 -11.37 0.65 -5.86
C ARG A 40 -11.65 1.81 -4.91
N LYS A 41 -11.33 3.03 -5.33
CA LYS A 41 -11.54 4.27 -4.56
C LYS A 41 -12.94 4.39 -3.94
N ASN A 42 -13.97 4.03 -4.70
CA ASN A 42 -15.37 4.23 -4.28
C ASN A 42 -15.97 3.06 -3.48
N TYR A 43 -15.27 1.93 -3.36
CA TYR A 43 -15.83 0.71 -2.75
C TYR A 43 -14.94 0.13 -1.65
N ASP A 44 -13.64 0.10 -1.88
CA ASP A 44 -12.69 -0.55 -0.99
C ASP A 44 -12.03 0.42 0.01
N ILE A 45 -12.20 1.73 -0.21
CA ILE A 45 -11.52 2.81 0.54
C ILE A 45 -12.58 3.71 1.20
N PRO A 46 -12.99 3.42 2.45
CA PRO A 46 -13.96 4.25 3.16
C PRO A 46 -13.44 5.64 3.49
N LYS A 47 -14.36 6.60 3.58
CA LYS A 47 -14.10 7.96 4.09
C LYS A 47 -13.93 7.94 5.60
N VAL A 48 -13.02 8.78 6.08
CA VAL A 48 -12.90 9.13 7.49
C VAL A 48 -13.76 10.39 7.73
N TYR A 49 -14.64 10.34 8.74
CA TYR A 49 -15.57 11.44 9.06
C TYR A 49 -15.18 12.19 10.35
N GLU A 50 -14.01 11.92 10.90
CA GLU A 50 -13.54 12.58 12.12
C GLU A 50 -12.85 13.91 11.79
N ASP A 51 -13.44 15.02 12.26
CA ASP A 51 -12.97 16.39 11.95
C ASP A 51 -11.53 16.70 12.42
N ASN A 52 -10.99 15.89 13.32
CA ASN A 52 -9.64 16.08 13.89
C ASN A 52 -8.57 15.16 13.28
N ARG A 53 -8.89 14.38 12.24
CA ARG A 53 -7.92 13.54 11.53
C ARG A 53 -7.47 14.21 10.22
N GLU A 54 -6.18 14.11 9.92
CA GLU A 54 -5.62 14.57 8.64
C GLU A 54 -6.08 13.69 7.46
N ALA A 55 -6.30 12.40 7.73
CA ALA A 55 -6.78 11.42 6.76
C ALA A 55 -8.21 11.74 6.28
N ALA A 56 -8.38 11.81 4.95
CA ALA A 56 -9.70 11.87 4.33
C ALA A 56 -10.26 10.47 4.06
N TYR A 57 -9.38 9.48 3.86
CA TYR A 57 -9.76 8.09 3.63
C TYR A 57 -8.82 7.14 4.36
N GLU A 58 -9.30 5.93 4.66
CA GLU A 58 -8.54 4.92 5.40
C GLU A 58 -8.82 3.52 4.84
N VAL A 59 -7.80 2.67 4.80
CA VAL A 59 -7.94 1.23 4.54
C VAL A 59 -7.30 0.48 5.69
N LYS A 60 -8.09 -0.36 6.37
CA LYS A 60 -7.62 -1.38 7.32
C LYS A 60 -8.01 -2.75 6.82
N LYS A 61 -7.03 -3.57 6.45
CA LYS A 61 -7.26 -4.95 5.98
C LYS A 61 -6.19 -5.90 6.52
N VAL A 62 -6.59 -7.15 6.69
CA VAL A 62 -5.67 -8.29 6.83
C VAL A 62 -5.50 -8.90 5.45
N VAL A 63 -4.28 -8.87 4.94
CA VAL A 63 -3.90 -9.51 3.69
C VAL A 63 -3.40 -10.91 4.03
N VAL A 64 -3.87 -11.92 3.31
CA VAL A 64 -3.38 -13.30 3.46
C VAL A 64 -2.44 -13.58 2.31
N CYS A 65 -1.20 -13.94 2.62
CA CYS A 65 -0.21 -14.34 1.63
C CYS A 65 -0.67 -15.58 0.87
N ASP A 66 -0.67 -15.52 -0.46
CA ASP A 66 -1.11 -16.63 -1.33
C ASP A 66 -0.11 -17.79 -1.41
N SER A 67 1.14 -17.56 -0.98
CA SER A 67 2.19 -18.58 -0.93
C SER A 67 2.25 -19.32 0.41
N CYS A 68 2.33 -18.59 1.54
CA CYS A 68 2.56 -19.21 2.85
C CYS A 68 1.44 -18.97 3.89
N TYR A 69 0.32 -18.39 3.46
CA TYR A 69 -0.85 -18.09 4.30
C TYR A 69 -0.56 -17.23 5.53
N ASN A 70 0.57 -16.51 5.53
CA ASN A 70 0.84 -15.52 6.54
C ASN A 70 -0.21 -14.40 6.51
N LYS A 71 -0.50 -13.83 7.68
CA LYS A 71 -1.38 -12.67 7.80
C LYS A 71 -0.52 -11.42 7.89
N ILE A 72 -0.82 -10.46 7.04
CA ILE A 72 -0.13 -9.17 6.97
C ILE A 72 -1.17 -8.10 7.28
N ASP A 73 -0.99 -7.41 8.40
CA ASP A 73 -1.89 -6.33 8.80
C ASP A 73 -1.50 -5.05 8.04
N LEU A 74 -2.43 -4.53 7.23
CA LEU A 74 -2.24 -3.35 6.40
C LEU A 74 -3.16 -2.24 6.85
N HIS A 75 -2.57 -1.10 7.20
CA HIS A 75 -3.27 0.13 7.50
C HIS A 75 -2.68 1.29 6.67
N LEU A 76 -3.53 1.89 5.83
CA LEU A 76 -3.17 3.00 4.95
C LEU A 76 -4.13 4.16 5.19
N GLU A 77 -3.59 5.37 5.29
CA GLU A 77 -4.37 6.60 5.34
C GLU A 77 -4.04 7.46 4.13
N PHE A 78 -5.06 8.13 3.59
CA PHE A 78 -4.96 8.93 2.39
C PHE A 78 -5.48 10.35 2.59
N ASP A 79 -4.89 11.31 1.89
CA ASP A 79 -5.44 12.66 1.74
C ASP A 79 -6.64 12.69 0.76
N LYS A 80 -7.22 13.87 0.53
CA LYS A 80 -8.38 14.05 -0.36
C LYS A 80 -8.07 13.71 -1.83
N GLN A 81 -6.80 13.72 -2.22
CA GLN A 81 -6.29 13.42 -3.55
C GLN A 81 -5.86 11.95 -3.69
N TYR A 82 -6.07 11.13 -2.65
CA TYR A 82 -5.61 9.74 -2.57
C TYR A 82 -4.09 9.57 -2.55
N ASN A 83 -3.33 10.59 -2.10
CA ASN A 83 -1.93 10.38 -1.73
C ASN A 83 -1.87 9.72 -0.36
N ILE A 84 -0.98 8.74 -0.18
CA ILE A 84 -0.80 8.09 1.12
C ILE A 84 -0.06 9.04 2.05
N ILE A 85 -0.62 9.26 3.24
CA ILE A 85 -0.07 10.12 4.29
C ILE A 85 0.38 9.32 5.51
N ASN A 86 -0.19 8.12 5.72
CA ASN A 86 0.26 7.16 6.73
C ASN A 86 0.29 5.74 6.17
N GLN A 87 1.28 4.96 6.59
CA GLN A 87 1.44 3.56 6.24
C GLN A 87 1.91 2.77 7.45
N GLU A 88 1.13 1.77 7.81
CA GLU A 88 1.43 0.82 8.88
C GLU A 88 1.26 -0.57 8.30
N VAL A 89 2.33 -1.36 8.33
CA VAL A 89 2.32 -2.74 7.90
C VAL A 89 3.01 -3.59 8.96
N ASP A 90 2.35 -4.66 9.40
CA ASP A 90 2.95 -5.69 10.25
C ASP A 90 3.04 -7.01 9.49
N GLN A 91 4.14 -7.74 9.70
CA GLN A 91 4.50 -8.98 9.01
C GLN A 91 4.68 -8.83 7.49
N GLY A 92 5.05 -7.64 7.02
CA GLY A 92 5.35 -7.37 5.62
C GLY A 92 5.78 -5.92 5.41
N LYS A 93 6.04 -5.59 4.14
CA LYS A 93 6.43 -4.23 3.73
C LYS A 93 5.84 -3.86 2.38
N ILE A 94 5.50 -2.58 2.21
CA ILE A 94 5.11 -2.03 0.91
C ILE A 94 6.37 -1.86 0.07
N ILE A 95 6.31 -2.35 -1.17
CA ILE A 95 7.40 -2.28 -2.14
C ILE A 95 7.02 -1.38 -3.32
N ALA A 96 8.01 -0.91 -4.06
CA ALA A 96 7.74 -0.16 -5.28
C ALA A 96 7.22 -1.08 -6.39
N LYS A 97 6.39 -0.54 -7.29
CA LYS A 97 5.94 -1.27 -8.50
C LYS A 97 7.11 -1.85 -9.30
N ALA A 98 8.19 -1.09 -9.47
CA ALA A 98 9.37 -1.54 -10.20
C ALA A 98 10.06 -2.74 -9.53
N GLU A 99 10.07 -2.79 -8.19
CA GLU A 99 10.62 -3.93 -7.44
C GLU A 99 9.78 -5.18 -7.66
N PHE A 100 8.45 -5.04 -7.64
CA PHE A 100 7.52 -6.12 -7.93
C PHE A 100 7.70 -6.66 -9.37
N GLU A 101 7.71 -5.77 -10.36
CA GLU A 101 7.85 -6.16 -11.76
C GLU A 101 9.19 -6.86 -12.03
N ASN A 102 10.30 -6.39 -11.45
CA ASN A 102 11.61 -7.01 -11.65
C ASN A 102 11.68 -8.47 -11.18
N ASN A 103 10.99 -8.83 -10.10
CA ASN A 103 10.97 -10.21 -9.61
C ASN A 103 10.11 -11.14 -10.48
N GLN A 104 9.04 -10.64 -11.11
CA GLN A 104 8.20 -11.44 -12.00
C GLN A 104 8.89 -11.91 -13.29
N PHE A 105 10.00 -11.28 -13.68
CA PHE A 105 10.78 -11.68 -14.87
C PHE A 105 11.87 -12.73 -14.57
N LEU A 106 12.01 -13.16 -13.31
CA LEU A 106 13.02 -14.12 -12.87
C LEU A 106 12.47 -15.54 -12.64
N GLU A 107 11.15 -15.72 -12.79
CA GLU A 107 10.45 -17.03 -12.77
C GLU A 107 10.07 -17.47 -14.20
#